data_AF-A0A930JZ79-F1
#
_entry.id   AF-A0A930JZ79-F1
#
_cell.length_a   1.000
_cell.length_b   1.000
_cell.length_c   1.000
_cell.angle_alpha   90.00
_cell.angle_beta   90.00
_cell.angle_gamma   90.00
#
_symmetry.space_group_name_H-M   'P 1'
#
loop_
_entity.id
_entity.type
_entity.pdbx_description
1 polymer ?
#
loop_
_entity_poly.entity_id
_entity_poly.type
_entity_poly.pdbx_seq_one_letter_code
_entity_poly.pdbx_strand_id
1 'polypeptide(L)'
;MNETRNTCHRPKGFFSIVRAIGSDLEHTQVRMITSANADMLFHYWKVGHFILYLQKKEGWGSKVIDNLSKAIRSQYPDKKGYSTRNLIYMCQFAKAYPMEVLTEMGKVEELLNSPSVDNILQLTSKLNQFTQEPL
;
A
#
# COMPACT_ATOMS: atom_id res chain seq x y z
N MET A 1 38.60 31.17 42.79
CA MET A 1 39.45 30.74 41.66
C MET A 1 39.60 29.23 41.78
N ASN A 2 39.12 28.34 40.91
CA ASN A 2 38.75 28.48 39.50
C ASN A 2 37.69 27.41 39.13
N GLU A 3 36.70 27.82 38.34
CA GLU A 3 35.80 26.94 37.59
C GLU A 3 36.58 26.20 36.50
N THR A 4 36.89 24.93 36.69
CA THR A 4 37.27 24.04 35.58
C THR A 4 36.00 23.58 34.87
N ARG A 5 35.65 24.29 33.80
CA ARG A 5 34.63 23.88 32.82
C ARG A 5 35.07 22.55 32.20
N ASN A 6 34.37 21.47 32.52
CA ASN A 6 34.47 20.20 31.80
C ASN A 6 34.00 20.42 30.35
N THR A 7 34.91 20.71 29.43
CA THR A 7 34.61 20.68 28.00
C THR A 7 34.64 19.22 27.55
N CYS A 8 33.45 18.61 27.50
CA CYS A 8 33.24 17.31 26.86
C CYS A 8 33.70 17.41 25.38
N HIS A 9 34.91 16.92 25.09
CA HIS A 9 35.46 16.94 23.75
C HIS A 9 34.77 15.85 22.92
N ARG A 10 33.66 16.23 22.28
CA ARG A 10 32.89 15.34 21.42
C ARG A 10 33.77 14.90 20.24
N PRO A 11 33.85 13.59 19.92
CA PRO A 11 34.73 13.10 18.86
C PRO A 11 34.45 13.79 17.52
N LYS A 12 35.51 14.05 16.74
CA LYS A 12 35.37 14.58 15.38
C LYS A 12 34.43 13.67 14.58
N GLY A 13 33.44 14.26 13.90
CA GLY A 13 32.46 13.52 13.10
C GLY A 13 31.24 12.97 13.85
N PHE A 14 31.15 13.12 15.18
CA PHE A 14 29.99 12.65 15.97
C PHE A 14 28.65 13.14 15.41
N PHE A 15 28.53 14.44 15.11
CA PHE A 15 27.27 15.01 14.58
C PHE A 15 26.93 14.48 13.19
N SER A 16 27.94 14.22 12.35
CA SER A 16 27.75 13.61 11.04
C SER A 16 27.20 12.18 11.16
N ILE A 17 27.71 11.40 12.12
CA ILE A 17 27.24 10.05 12.41
C ILE A 17 25.82 10.09 12.97
N VAL A 18 25.53 10.94 13.95
CA VAL A 18 24.18 11.11 14.50
C VAL A 18 23.18 11.51 13.40
N ARG A 19 23.56 12.42 12.51
CA ARG A 19 22.73 12.80 11.36
C ARG A 19 22.50 11.63 10.41
N ALA A 20 23.54 10.86 10.09
CA ALA A 20 23.42 9.70 9.21
C ALA A 20 22.48 8.63 9.80
N ILE A 21 22.62 8.33 11.10
CA ILE A 21 21.72 7.41 11.82
C ILE A 21 20.29 7.95 11.84
N GLY A 22 20.11 9.24 12.12
CA GLY A 22 18.80 9.88 12.10
C GLY A 22 18.10 9.78 10.74
N SER A 23 18.83 10.06 9.65
CA SER A 23 18.30 9.91 8.30
C SER A 23 17.94 8.46 7.96
N ASP A 24 18.77 7.48 8.34
CA ASP A 24 18.46 6.07 8.12
C ASP A 24 17.20 5.62 8.89
N LEU A 25 17.04 6.11 10.13
CA LEU A 25 15.85 5.84 10.94
C LEU A 25 14.58 6.37 10.27
N GLU A 26 14.60 7.62 9.80
CA GLU A 26 13.47 8.25 9.09
C GLU A 26 13.11 7.46 7.82
N HIS A 27 14.11 7.12 7.00
CA HIS A 27 13.90 6.32 5.79
C HIS A 27 13.34 4.94 6.11
N THR A 28 13.87 4.28 7.15
CA THR A 28 13.40 2.97 7.58
C THR A 28 11.96 3.01 8.10
N GLN A 29 11.59 4.05 8.85
CA GLN A 29 10.22 4.23 9.33
C GLN A 29 9.23 4.43 8.18
N VAL A 30 9.56 5.29 7.21
CA VAL A 30 8.72 5.50 6.02
C VAL A 30 8.55 4.20 5.26
N ARG A 31 9.64 3.46 5.03
CA ARG A 31 9.59 2.17 4.33
C ARG A 31 8.68 1.16 5.06
N MET A 32 8.82 1.02 6.38
CA MET A 32 7.98 0.12 7.18
C MET A 32 6.49 0.47 7.08
N ILE A 33 6.15 1.76 7.21
CA ILE A 33 4.76 2.23 7.13
C ILE A 33 4.19 1.99 5.73
N THR A 34 4.95 2.32 4.68
CA THR A 34 4.51 2.13 3.29
C THR A 34 4.31 0.66 2.97
N SER A 35 5.23 -0.22 3.38
CA SER A 35 5.08 -1.67 3.19
C SER A 35 3.86 -2.22 3.93
N ALA A 36 3.65 -1.83 5.20
CA ALA A 36 2.48 -2.26 5.96
C ALA A 36 1.16 -1.78 5.33
N ASN A 37 1.12 -0.56 4.82
CA ASN A 37 -0.05 -0.01 4.13
C ASN A 37 -0.34 -0.77 2.81
N ALA A 38 0.71 -1.08 2.03
CA ALA A 38 0.57 -1.86 0.80
C ALA A 38 0.01 -3.26 1.08
N ASP A 39 0.55 -3.95 2.09
CA ASP A 39 0.06 -5.26 2.51
C ASP A 39 -1.40 -5.21 2.98
N MET A 40 -1.78 -4.17 3.72
CA MET A 40 -3.15 -3.99 4.19
C MET A 40 -4.14 -3.74 3.05
N LEU A 41 -3.76 -2.91 2.06
CA LEU A 41 -4.56 -2.70 0.85
C LEU A 41 -4.71 -4.01 0.07
N PHE A 42 -3.61 -4.73 -0.16
CA PHE A 42 -3.66 -6.02 -0.87
C PHE A 42 -4.50 -7.05 -0.12
N HIS A 43 -4.42 -7.09 1.21
CA HIS A 43 -5.29 -7.93 2.04
C HIS A 43 -6.76 -7.61 1.85
N TYR A 44 -7.15 -6.33 1.89
CA TYR A 44 -8.52 -5.88 1.67
C TYR A 44 -9.03 -6.22 0.28
N TRP A 45 -8.19 -6.05 -0.74
CA TRP A 45 -8.49 -6.49 -2.10
C TRP A 45 -8.79 -7.99 -2.17
N LYS A 46 -7.94 -8.83 -1.58
CA LYS A 46 -8.14 -10.29 -1.54
C LYS A 46 -9.43 -10.69 -0.83
N VAL A 47 -9.73 -10.06 0.31
CA VAL A 47 -10.99 -10.32 1.04
C VAL A 47 -12.20 -10.01 0.16
N GLY A 48 -12.17 -8.89 -0.57
CA GLY A 48 -13.21 -8.56 -1.54
C GLY A 48 -13.40 -9.65 -2.59
N HIS A 49 -12.31 -10.15 -3.19
CA HIS A 49 -12.37 -11.24 -4.16
C HIS A 49 -12.93 -12.54 -3.57
N PHE A 50 -12.53 -12.91 -2.36
CA PHE A 50 -13.07 -14.10 -1.68
C PHE A 50 -14.58 -13.99 -1.49
N ILE A 51 -15.08 -12.85 -1.04
CA ILE A 51 -16.53 -12.65 -0.85
C ILE A 51 -17.26 -12.74 -2.19
N LEU A 52 -16.74 -12.09 -3.23
CA LEU A 52 -17.34 -12.13 -4.56
C LEU A 52 -17.34 -13.54 -5.17
N TYR A 53 -16.28 -14.30 -4.93
CA TYR A 53 -16.19 -15.71 -5.30
C TYR A 53 -17.30 -16.53 -4.62
N LEU A 54 -17.46 -16.41 -3.29
CA LEU A 54 -18.51 -17.12 -2.55
C LEU A 54 -19.93 -16.74 -3.04
N GLN A 55 -20.15 -15.46 -3.36
CA GLN A 55 -21.43 -15.02 -3.91
C GLN A 55 -21.71 -15.60 -5.30
N LYS A 56 -20.70 -15.64 -6.18
CA LYS A 56 -20.87 -16.04 -7.60
C LYS A 56 -20.81 -17.55 -7.82
N LYS A 57 -19.91 -18.26 -7.13
CA LYS A 57 -19.63 -19.69 -7.35
C LYS A 57 -20.40 -20.58 -6.39
N GLU A 58 -20.44 -20.21 -5.11
CA GLU A 58 -21.10 -21.00 -4.07
C GLU A 58 -22.58 -20.59 -3.86
N GLY A 59 -23.05 -19.55 -4.56
CA GLY A 59 -24.44 -19.10 -4.49
C GLY A 59 -24.81 -18.45 -3.16
N TRP A 60 -23.83 -17.96 -2.38
CA TRP A 60 -24.10 -17.36 -1.08
C TRP A 60 -24.90 -16.06 -1.26
N GLY A 61 -26.08 -15.99 -0.62
CA GLY A 61 -26.99 -14.85 -0.73
C GLY A 61 -26.44 -13.55 -0.13
N SER A 62 -27.16 -12.44 -0.36
CA SER A 62 -26.73 -11.08 0.02
C SER A 62 -26.37 -10.89 1.50
N LYS A 63 -26.90 -11.74 2.39
CA LYS A 63 -26.60 -11.74 3.84
C LYS A 63 -25.20 -12.27 4.21
N VAL A 64 -24.44 -12.85 3.28
CA VAL A 64 -23.08 -13.36 3.54
C VAL A 64 -22.18 -12.30 4.18
N ILE A 65 -22.27 -11.06 3.71
CA ILE A 65 -21.41 -9.98 4.19
C ILE A 65 -21.67 -9.68 5.67
N ASP A 66 -22.94 -9.63 6.07
CA ASP A 66 -23.31 -9.42 7.47
C ASP A 66 -22.87 -10.57 8.36
N ASN A 67 -23.03 -11.80 7.89
CA ASN A 67 -22.62 -13.00 8.62
C ASN A 67 -21.10 -13.04 8.80
N LEU A 68 -20.33 -12.75 7.74
CA LEU A 68 -18.88 -12.66 7.79
C LEU A 68 -18.42 -11.53 8.73
N SER A 69 -19.04 -10.35 8.66
CA SER A 69 -18.69 -9.26 9.59
C SER A 69 -18.88 -9.66 11.04
N LYS A 70 -20.01 -10.30 11.37
CA LYS A 70 -20.28 -10.79 12.73
C LYS A 70 -19.27 -11.86 13.15
N ALA A 71 -19.04 -12.86 12.30
CA ALA A 71 -18.14 -13.97 12.59
C ALA A 71 -16.69 -13.48 12.82
N ILE A 72 -16.16 -12.65 11.91
CA ILE A 72 -14.80 -12.11 12.01
C ILE A 72 -14.65 -11.26 13.27
N ARG A 73 -15.60 -10.36 13.55
CA ARG A 73 -15.55 -9.50 14.74
C ARG A 73 -15.70 -10.29 16.05
N SER A 74 -16.41 -11.41 16.02
CA SER A 74 -16.52 -12.31 17.17
C SER A 74 -15.24 -13.10 17.41
N GLN A 75 -14.58 -13.56 16.34
CA GLN A 75 -13.36 -14.37 16.43
C GLN A 75 -12.11 -13.50 16.68
N TYR A 76 -12.12 -12.26 16.19
CA TYR A 76 -10.98 -11.33 16.26
C TYR A 76 -11.43 -9.96 16.80
N PRO A 77 -11.81 -9.86 18.10
CA PRO A 77 -12.40 -8.65 18.67
C PRO A 77 -11.48 -7.43 18.62
N ASP A 78 -10.16 -7.62 18.70
CA ASP A 78 -9.18 -6.53 18.65
C ASP A 78 -8.92 -6.00 17.22
N LYS A 79 -9.38 -6.74 16.20
CA LYS A 79 -9.14 -6.39 14.80
C LYS A 79 -10.24 -5.46 14.29
N LYS A 80 -9.85 -4.21 14.06
CA LYS A 80 -10.72 -3.19 13.43
C LYS A 80 -10.76 -3.39 11.91
N GLY A 81 -11.74 -2.76 11.26
CA GLY A 81 -11.83 -2.71 9.80
C GLY A 81 -12.75 -3.75 9.15
N TYR A 82 -13.42 -4.61 9.92
CA TYR A 82 -14.27 -5.70 9.41
C TYR A 82 -15.77 -5.48 9.68
N SER A 83 -16.24 -4.23 9.63
CA SER A 83 -17.68 -3.93 9.63
C SER A 83 -18.30 -4.37 8.31
N THR A 84 -19.62 -4.61 8.27
CA THR A 84 -20.36 -4.89 7.01
C THR A 84 -20.01 -3.86 5.93
N ARG A 85 -20.02 -2.56 6.28
CA ARG A 85 -19.70 -1.48 5.34
C ARG A 85 -18.29 -1.62 4.78
N ASN A 86 -17.30 -1.92 5.62
CA ASN A 86 -15.93 -2.08 5.15
C ASN A 86 -15.77 -3.30 4.25
N LEU A 87 -16.45 -4.42 4.55
CA LEU A 87 -16.45 -5.58 3.67
C LEU A 87 -17.09 -5.26 2.31
N ILE A 88 -18.15 -4.45 2.28
CA ILE A 88 -18.72 -3.93 1.02
C ILE A 88 -17.68 -3.12 0.25
N TYR A 89 -16.93 -2.25 0.92
CA TYR A 89 -15.85 -1.49 0.28
C TYR A 89 -14.72 -2.37 -0.22
N MET A 90 -14.36 -3.44 0.50
CA MET A 90 -13.40 -4.44 0.02
C MET A 90 -13.91 -5.10 -1.27
N CYS A 91 -15.19 -5.46 -1.36
CA CYS A 91 -15.79 -5.97 -2.59
C CYS A 91 -15.80 -4.94 -3.72
N GLN A 92 -16.10 -3.67 -3.43
CA GLN A 92 -16.04 -2.60 -4.43
C GLN A 92 -14.61 -2.40 -4.94
N PHE A 93 -13.63 -2.43 -4.04
CA PHE A 93 -12.21 -2.32 -4.38
C PHE A 93 -11.77 -3.49 -5.29
N ALA A 94 -12.12 -4.72 -4.92
CA ALA A 94 -11.87 -5.91 -5.74
C ALA A 94 -12.49 -5.81 -7.15
N LYS A 95 -13.69 -5.25 -7.27
CA LYS A 95 -14.37 -5.03 -8.56
C LYS A 95 -13.71 -3.94 -9.41
N ALA A 96 -13.31 -2.85 -8.77
CA ALA A 96 -12.71 -1.70 -9.46
C ALA A 96 -11.30 -2.00 -10.00
N TYR A 97 -10.58 -2.90 -9.32
CA TYR A 97 -9.22 -3.30 -9.68
C TYR A 97 -9.15 -4.81 -9.91
N PRO A 98 -9.71 -5.34 -11.00
CA PRO A 98 -9.58 -6.77 -11.30
C PRO A 98 -8.10 -7.13 -11.56
N MET A 99 -7.78 -8.43 -11.55
CA MET A 99 -6.38 -8.91 -11.58
C MET A 99 -5.62 -8.42 -12.81
N GLU A 100 -6.32 -8.27 -13.93
CA GLU A 100 -5.78 -7.75 -15.18
C GLU A 100 -5.26 -6.32 -15.00
N VAL A 101 -6.01 -5.46 -14.29
CA VAL A 101 -5.60 -4.08 -13.99
C VAL A 101 -4.34 -4.05 -13.11
N LEU A 102 -4.29 -4.89 -12.07
CA LEU A 102 -3.10 -4.97 -11.22
C LEU A 102 -1.87 -5.48 -11.96
N THR A 103 -2.07 -6.43 -12.88
CA THR A 103 -0.99 -6.97 -13.73
C THR A 103 -0.43 -5.90 -14.66
N GLU A 104 -1.30 -5.09 -15.29
CA GLU A 104 -0.86 -3.97 -16.13
C GLU A 104 -0.14 -2.88 -15.31
N MET A 105 -0.63 -2.57 -14.10
CA MET A 105 0.06 -1.64 -13.20
C MET A 105 1.48 -2.12 -12.86
N GLY A 106 1.65 -3.41 -12.54
CA GLY A 106 2.98 -3.98 -12.25
C GLY A 106 3.93 -3.89 -13.43
N LYS A 107 3.45 -4.14 -14.65
CA LYS A 107 4.25 -3.96 -15.88
C LYS A 107 4.70 -2.51 -16.06
N VAL A 108 3.80 -1.55 -15.84
CA VAL A 108 4.13 -0.12 -15.95
C VAL A 108 5.13 0.29 -14.87
N GLU A 109 4.97 -0.19 -13.64
CA GLU A 109 5.90 0.08 -12.54
C GLU A 109 7.32 -0.42 -12.84
N GLU A 110 7.46 -1.62 -13.41
CA GLU A 110 8.76 -2.17 -13.84
C GLU A 110 9.43 -1.27 -14.90
N LEU A 111 8.65 -0.78 -15.87
CA LEU A 111 9.14 0.16 -16.89
C LEU A 111 9.58 1.51 -16.31
N LEU A 112 8.89 2.00 -15.27
CA LEU A 112 9.24 3.26 -14.61
C LEU A 112 10.50 3.15 -13.74
N ASN A 113 10.72 1.98 -13.12
CA ASN A 113 11.90 1.73 -12.29
C ASN A 113 13.17 1.47 -13.10
N SER A 114 13.05 1.20 -14.41
CA SER A 114 14.17 1.10 -15.37
C SER A 114 13.99 2.10 -16.52
N PRO A 115 14.14 3.41 -16.28
CA PRO A 115 13.86 4.42 -17.29
C PRO A 115 14.87 4.37 -18.43
N SER A 116 14.41 4.01 -19.62
CA SER A 116 15.12 4.14 -20.90
C SER A 116 14.38 5.16 -21.78
N VAL A 117 15.10 5.82 -22.69
CA VAL A 117 14.51 6.72 -23.69
C VAL A 117 13.40 6.02 -24.47
N ASP A 118 13.60 4.74 -24.82
CA ASP A 118 12.59 3.92 -25.50
C ASP A 118 11.34 3.70 -24.64
N ASN A 119 11.51 3.41 -23.34
CA ASN A 119 10.41 3.22 -22.40
C ASN A 119 9.60 4.51 -22.24
N ILE A 120 10.27 5.66 -22.13
CA ILE A 120 9.62 6.98 -22.01
C ILE A 120 8.86 7.32 -23.29
N LEU A 121 9.44 7.07 -24.46
CA LEU A 121 8.80 7.34 -25.76
C LEU A 121 7.55 6.48 -25.94
N GLN A 122 7.63 5.18 -25.59
CA GLN A 122 6.51 4.26 -25.67
C GLN A 122 5.36 4.66 -24.72
N LEU A 123 5.68 5.04 -23.48
CA LEU A 123 4.68 5.52 -22.51
C LEU A 123 4.04 6.84 -22.95
N THR A 124 4.84 7.78 -23.47
CA THR A 124 4.35 9.07 -23.99
C THR A 124 3.40 8.88 -25.17
N SER A 125 3.73 7.95 -26.08
CA SER A 125 2.87 7.60 -27.21
C SER A 125 1.52 7.03 -26.76
N LYS A 126 1.52 6.09 -25.79
CA LYS A 126 0.28 5.55 -25.20
C LYS A 126 -0.57 6.64 -24.55
N LEU A 127 0.04 7.56 -23.79
CA LEU A 127 -0.69 8.65 -23.14
C LEU A 127 -1.37 9.59 -24.14
N ASN A 128 -0.68 9.92 -25.23
CA ASN A 128 -1.21 10.78 -26.28
C ASN A 128 -2.46 10.18 -26.97
N GLN A 129 -2.58 8.85 -27.02
CA GLN A 129 -3.77 8.18 -27.57
C GLN A 129 -5.03 8.45 -26.73
N PHE A 130 -4.90 8.53 -25.41
CA PHE A 130 -6.02 8.82 -24.51
C PHE A 130 -6.46 10.29 -24.55
N THR A 131 -5.54 11.21 -24.91
CA THR A 131 -5.87 12.65 -25.01
C THR A 131 -6.46 13.05 -26.37
N GLN A 132 -6.48 12.13 -27.34
CA GLN A 132 -6.98 12.38 -28.71
C GLN A 132 -8.33 11.73 -29.03
N GLU A 133 -8.97 11.02 -28.09
CA GLU A 133 -10.35 10.56 -28.29
C GLU A 133 -11.33 11.76 -28.27
N PRO A 134 -12.17 11.94 -29.32
CA PRO A 134 -13.20 12.97 -29.27
C PRO A 134 -14.29 12.56 -28.25
N LEU A 135 -14.77 13.54 -27.49
CA LEU A 135 -15.95 13.43 -26.61
C LEU A 135 -17.20 12.98 -27.39
#